data_AF-A0A1C2C606-F1
#
_entry.id   AF-A0A1C2C606-F1
#
_cell.length_a   1.000
_cell.length_b   1.000
_cell.length_c   1.000
_cell.angle_alpha   90.00
_cell.angle_beta   90.00
_cell.angle_gamma   90.00
#
_symmetry.space_group_name_H-M   'P 1'
#
loop_
_entity.id
_entity.type
_entity.pdbx_description
1 polymer ?
#
loop_
_entity_poly.entity_id
_entity_poly.type
_entity_poly.pdbx_seq_one_letter_code
_entity_poly.pdbx_strand_id
1 'polypeptide(L)'
;MAKKVTASNMPNSVFIENAEILGRLIKAKRTELGIKLADCAALCGIGINTLSRIENGNANCTLAAVFSVLNGLGIKLTSKELTTAANSSSAERKWV
;
A
#
# COMPACT_ATOMS: atom_id res chain seq x y z
N MET A 1 5.51 24.72 -12.28
CA MET A 1 4.47 24.92 -11.22
C MET A 1 4.16 23.57 -10.59
N ALA A 2 4.45 23.38 -9.30
CA ALA A 2 4.28 22.09 -8.63
C ALA A 2 2.82 21.93 -8.16
N LYS A 3 2.07 20.99 -8.75
CA LYS A 3 0.71 20.65 -8.30
C LYS A 3 0.78 20.16 -6.85
N LYS A 4 0.18 20.92 -5.93
CA LYS A 4 0.13 20.62 -4.50
C LYS A 4 -0.63 19.30 -4.30
N VAL A 5 -0.04 18.40 -3.52
CA VAL A 5 -0.63 17.09 -3.22
C VAL A 5 -1.73 17.31 -2.17
N THR A 6 -2.97 17.39 -2.61
CA THR A 6 -4.14 17.46 -1.73
C THR A 6 -4.42 16.05 -1.19
N ALA A 7 -4.44 15.89 0.14
CA ALA A 7 -4.81 14.63 0.78
C ALA A 7 -6.19 14.19 0.28
N SER A 8 -6.27 13.06 -0.41
CA SER A 8 -7.55 12.50 -0.82
C SER A 8 -8.22 11.90 0.41
N ASN A 9 -9.53 12.10 0.56
CA ASN A 9 -10.30 11.56 1.67
C ASN A 9 -10.05 10.05 1.80
N MET A 10 -9.65 9.60 2.99
CA MET A 10 -9.50 8.18 3.29
C MET A 10 -10.86 7.50 3.05
N PRO A 11 -10.93 6.40 2.28
CA PRO A 11 -12.20 5.74 2.04
C PRO A 11 -12.81 5.30 3.37
N ASN A 12 -14.08 5.65 3.61
CA ASN A 12 -14.87 5.23 4.79
C ASN A 12 -15.21 3.72 4.78
N SER A 13 -14.57 2.92 3.92
CA SER A 13 -14.80 1.48 3.87
C SER A 13 -13.80 0.76 4.76
N VAL A 14 -14.32 -0.06 5.67
CA VAL A 14 -13.54 -0.92 6.57
C VAL A 14 -12.86 -2.06 5.79
N PHE A 15 -13.30 -2.34 4.56
CA PHE A 15 -12.85 -3.48 3.76
C PHE A 15 -12.39 -3.06 2.35
N ILE A 16 -11.40 -3.78 1.83
CA ILE A 16 -10.91 -3.63 0.45
C ILE A 16 -11.63 -4.68 -0.39
N GLU A 17 -12.80 -4.33 -0.93
CA GLU A 17 -13.64 -5.26 -1.72
C GLU A 17 -13.28 -5.28 -3.23
N ASN A 18 -12.60 -4.25 -3.71
CA ASN A 18 -12.30 -4.03 -5.13
C ASN A 18 -11.06 -3.13 -5.34
N ALA A 19 -10.54 -3.16 -6.57
CA ALA A 19 -9.34 -2.41 -6.96
C ALA A 19 -9.50 -0.89 -6.78
N GLU A 20 -10.71 -0.35 -6.90
CA GLU A 20 -10.99 1.08 -6.69
C GLU A 20 -10.80 1.53 -5.24
N ILE A 21 -11.21 0.73 -4.26
CA ILE A 21 -10.99 1.05 -2.85
C ILE A 21 -9.50 0.94 -2.53
N LEU A 22 -8.83 -0.09 -3.04
CA LEU A 22 -7.38 -0.25 -2.87
C LEU A 22 -6.60 0.92 -3.48
N GLY A 23 -6.95 1.33 -4.71
CA GLY A 23 -6.36 2.46 -5.40
C GLY A 23 -6.53 3.78 -4.64
N ARG A 24 -7.73 4.02 -4.10
CA ARG A 24 -8.01 5.18 -3.24
C ARG A 24 -7.18 5.16 -1.95
N LEU A 25 -7.00 4.00 -1.32
CA LEU A 25 -6.17 3.85 -0.12
C LEU A 25 -4.69 4.15 -0.41
N ILE A 26 -4.15 3.61 -1.50
CA ILE A 26 -2.78 3.88 -1.97
C ILE A 26 -2.60 5.38 -2.23
N LYS A 27 -3.55 5.99 -2.95
CA LYS A 27 -3.53 7.43 -3.24
C LYS A 27 -3.57 8.26 -1.96
N ALA A 28 -4.46 7.93 -1.03
CA ALA A 28 -4.56 8.60 0.27
C ALA A 28 -3.21 8.55 1.01
N LYS A 29 -2.60 7.37 1.12
CA LYS A 29 -1.29 7.19 1.77
C LYS A 29 -0.17 7.95 1.07
N ARG A 30 -0.09 7.91 -0.26
CA ARG A 30 0.89 8.72 -1.00
C ARG A 30 0.67 10.22 -0.74
N THR A 31 -0.58 10.67 -0.71
CA THR A 31 -0.89 12.08 -0.50
C THR A 31 -0.66 12.57 0.92
N GLU A 32 -0.88 11.71 1.91
CA GLU A 32 -0.56 11.95 3.33
C GLU A 32 0.96 12.13 3.52
N LEU A 33 1.77 11.35 2.81
CA LEU A 33 3.23 11.47 2.82
C LEU A 33 3.76 12.66 1.99
N GLY A 34 2.91 13.37 1.25
CA GLY A 34 3.30 14.51 0.43
C GLY A 34 4.18 14.15 -0.78
N ILE A 35 4.25 12.88 -1.17
CA ILE A 35 5.13 12.38 -2.23
C ILE A 35 4.44 12.55 -3.59
N LYS A 36 5.18 13.03 -4.60
CA LYS A 36 4.65 13.12 -5.97
C LYS A 36 4.48 11.72 -6.57
N LEU A 37 3.59 11.62 -7.55
CA LEU A 37 3.34 10.36 -8.26
C LEU A 37 4.63 9.79 -8.89
N ALA A 38 5.47 10.64 -9.49
CA ALA A 38 6.73 10.24 -10.11
C ALA A 38 7.72 9.65 -9.10
N ASP A 39 7.92 10.35 -7.98
CA ASP A 39 8.82 9.93 -6.91
C ASP A 39 8.34 8.63 -6.26
N CYS A 40 7.02 8.52 -5.99
CA CYS A 40 6.44 7.29 -5.45
C CYS A 40 6.60 6.11 -6.41
N ALA A 41 6.38 6.32 -7.71
CA ALA A 41 6.56 5.27 -8.72
C ALA A 41 8.02 4.80 -8.78
N ALA A 42 8.98 5.73 -8.73
CA ALA A 42 10.41 5.41 -8.67
C ALA A 42 10.79 4.64 -7.40
N LEU A 43 10.28 5.08 -6.23
CA LEU A 43 10.48 4.39 -4.95
C LEU A 43 9.93 2.96 -4.97
N CYS A 44 8.79 2.76 -5.62
CA CYS A 44 8.14 1.46 -5.73
C CYS A 44 8.68 0.62 -6.91
N GLY A 45 9.62 1.14 -7.71
CA GLY A 45 10.18 0.45 -8.87
C GLY A 45 9.17 0.16 -9.99
N ILE A 46 8.13 0.99 -10.13
CA ILE A 46 7.10 0.82 -11.16
C ILE A 46 6.98 2.05 -12.07
N GLY A 47 6.35 1.87 -13.24
CA GLY A 47 6.08 2.98 -14.14
C GLY A 47 5.04 3.96 -13.56
N ILE A 48 5.22 5.26 -13.81
CA ILE A 48 4.29 6.33 -13.38
C ILE A 48 2.87 6.07 -13.88
N ASN A 49 2.74 5.62 -15.12
CA ASN A 49 1.45 5.27 -15.72
C ASN A 49 0.78 4.09 -15.00
N THR A 50 1.58 3.12 -14.55
CA THR A 50 1.11 1.97 -13.77
C THR A 50 0.60 2.43 -12.42
N LEU A 51 1.36 3.28 -11.70
CA LEU A 51 0.92 3.83 -10.41
C LEU A 51 -0.38 4.63 -10.57
N SER A 52 -0.48 5.46 -11.61
CA SER A 52 -1.69 6.23 -11.89
C SER A 52 -2.91 5.33 -12.16
N ARG A 53 -2.73 4.23 -12.89
CA ARG A 53 -3.80 3.26 -13.16
C ARG A 53 -4.23 2.54 -11.89
N ILE A 54 -3.28 2.17 -11.04
CA ILE A 54 -3.54 1.55 -9.73
C ILE A 54 -4.33 2.52 -8.85
N GLU A 55 -3.90 3.77 -8.71
CA GLU A 55 -4.58 4.79 -7.88
C GLU A 55 -6.01 5.11 -8.35
N ASN A 56 -6.27 4.94 -9.65
CA ASN A 56 -7.60 5.11 -10.23
C ASN A 56 -8.45 3.82 -10.22
N GLY A 57 -7.94 2.72 -9.66
CA GLY A 57 -8.71 1.48 -9.51
C GLY A 57 -8.83 0.63 -10.76
N ASN A 58 -7.90 0.75 -11.72
CA ASN A 58 -7.94 -0.06 -12.94
C ASN A 58 -7.75 -1.55 -12.61
N ALA A 59 -8.74 -2.37 -12.98
CA ALA A 59 -8.75 -3.82 -12.73
C ALA A 59 -7.66 -4.60 -13.49
N ASN A 60 -7.10 -4.05 -14.58
CA ASN A 60 -6.06 -4.70 -15.39
C ASN A 60 -4.63 -4.46 -14.86
N CYS A 61 -4.47 -3.92 -13.65
CA CYS A 61 -3.15 -3.76 -13.07
C CYS A 61 -2.56 -5.10 -12.63
N THR A 62 -1.28 -5.33 -12.90
CA THR A 62 -0.60 -6.54 -12.46
C THR A 62 -0.53 -6.58 -10.93
N LEU A 63 -0.87 -7.73 -10.35
CA LEU A 63 -0.81 -7.94 -8.90
C LEU A 63 0.58 -7.63 -8.32
N ALA A 64 1.65 -7.99 -9.04
CA ALA A 64 3.02 -7.65 -8.67
C ALA A 64 3.25 -6.14 -8.49
N ALA A 65 2.73 -5.31 -9.40
CA ALA A 65 2.87 -3.86 -9.30
C ALA A 65 2.11 -3.30 -8.09
N VAL A 66 0.94 -3.86 -7.79
CA VAL A 66 0.17 -3.49 -6.60
C VAL A 66 0.96 -3.83 -5.33
N PHE A 67 1.52 -5.03 -5.23
CA PHE A 67 2.35 -5.42 -4.08
C PHE A 67 3.62 -4.57 -3.93
N SER A 68 4.30 -4.22 -5.03
CA SER A 68 5.46 -3.33 -4.97
C SER A 68 5.09 -1.97 -4.39
N VAL A 69 3.93 -1.42 -4.78
CA VAL A 69 3.44 -0.14 -4.26
C VAL A 69 3.03 -0.23 -2.80
N LEU A 70 2.33 -1.30 -2.42
CA LEU A 70 1.97 -1.54 -1.02
C LEU A 70 3.23 -1.65 -0.14
N ASN A 71 4.23 -2.41 -0.58
CA ASN A 71 5.50 -2.54 0.13
C ASN A 71 6.26 -1.21 0.20
N GLY A 72 6.33 -0.46 -0.91
CA GLY A 72 6.99 0.86 -0.95
C GLY A 72 6.32 1.91 -0.07
N LEU A 73 5.00 1.83 0.12
CA LEU A 73 4.24 2.68 1.04
C LEU A 73 4.14 2.11 2.47
N GLY A 74 4.70 0.92 2.74
CA GLY A 74 4.65 0.27 4.04
C GLY A 74 3.27 -0.28 4.44
N ILE A 75 2.37 -0.50 3.47
CA ILE A 75 1.05 -1.07 3.69
C ILE A 75 1.16 -2.60 3.70
N LYS A 76 0.80 -3.23 4.81
CA LYS A 76 0.81 -4.69 4.96
C LYS A 76 -0.60 -5.25 4.83
N LEU A 77 -0.77 -6.28 4.00
CA LEU A 77 -2.00 -7.06 3.94
C LEU A 77 -1.94 -8.16 5.02
N THR A 78 -2.98 -8.26 5.83
CA THR A 78 -3.08 -9.27 6.89
C THR A 78 -4.40 -10.02 6.75
N SER A 79 -4.36 -11.34 6.84
CA SER A 79 -5.55 -12.21 6.81
C SER A 79 -5.76 -12.85 8.18
N LYS A 80 -6.97 -12.77 8.73
CA LYS A 80 -7.32 -13.43 10.01
C LYS A 80 -7.05 -14.94 9.98
N GLU A 81 -7.31 -15.60 8.86
CA GLU A 81 -7.14 -17.05 8.68
C GLU A 81 -5.67 -17.51 8.73
N LEU A 82 -4.73 -16.63 8.37
CA LEU A 82 -3.30 -16.92 8.37
C LEU A 82 -2.60 -16.39 9.63
N THR A 83 -3.35 -15.78 10.57
CA THR A 83 -2.86 -15.42 11.91
C THR A 83 -2.78 -16.68 12.78
N THR A 84 -2.07 -17.71 12.33
CA THR A 84 -1.68 -18.83 13.20
C THR A 84 -0.48 -18.39 14.03
N ALA A 85 -0.75 -17.98 15.27
CA ALA A 85 0.13 -18.12 16.44
C ALA A 85 1.65 -17.84 16.31
N ALA A 86 2.11 -16.95 15.45
CA ALA A 86 3.53 -16.56 15.40
C ALA A 86 3.77 -15.27 16.22
N ASN A 87 3.62 -15.36 17.54
CA ASN A 87 4.39 -14.57 18.50
C ASN A 87 4.23 -15.11 19.93
N SER A 88 5.05 -16.13 20.23
CA SER A 88 5.57 -16.40 21.57
C SER A 88 7.00 -16.91 21.42
N SER A 89 7.87 -16.04 20.91
CA SER A 89 9.31 -16.23 21.00
C SER A 89 9.92 -14.97 21.58
N SER A 90 9.75 -14.83 22.90
CA SER A 90 10.67 -14.07 23.74
C SER A 90 10.55 -14.58 25.17
N ALA A 91 11.51 -15.42 25.60
CA ALA A 91 12.04 -15.50 26.95
C ALA A 91 13.09 -16.63 27.04
N GLU A 92 14.36 -16.21 26.91
CA GLU A 92 15.56 -16.74 27.55
C GLU A 92 15.40 -17.91 28.54
N ARG A 93 16.27 -18.96 28.40
CA ARG A 93 16.93 -19.65 29.54
C ARG A 93 17.94 -20.72 29.09
N LYS A 94 19.18 -20.26 28.91
CA LYS A 94 20.46 -20.80 29.42
C LYS A 94 20.38 -22.22 30.05
N TRP A 95 20.98 -23.21 29.40
CA TRP A 95 21.26 -24.54 29.96
C TRP A 95 22.62 -24.56 30.66
N VAL A 96 22.69 -25.26 31.79
CA VAL A 96 23.82 -25.42 32.73
C VAL A 96 24.70 -26.59 32.36
#